data_AF-A0A9E4EP95-F1
#
_entry.id   AF-A0A9E4EP95-F1
#
_cell.length_a   1.000
_cell.length_b   1.000
_cell.length_c   1.000
_cell.angle_alpha   90.00
_cell.angle_beta   90.00
_cell.angle_gamma   90.00
#
_symmetry.space_group_name_H-M   'P 1'
#
loop_
_entity.id
_entity.type
_entity.pdbx_description
1 polymer ?
#
loop_
_entity_poly.entity_id
_entity_poly.type
_entity_poly.pdbx_seq_one_letter_code
_entity_poly.pdbx_strand_id
1 'polypeptide(L)' 'MMFGFKSAATKRINALRGTPGAQVWQRNYYEHVIRSESALDRIRRYIANNPAGWSVDPENPAVRDVQHW' A
#
# COMPACT_ATOMS: atom_id res chain seq x y z
N MET A 1 15.42 4.29 -4.49
CA MET A 1 14.51 5.36 -4.00
C MET A 1 13.48 4.83 -2.99
N MET A 2 12.71 3.78 -3.32
CA MET A 2 11.65 3.24 -2.44
C MET A 2 12.13 2.72 -1.07
N PHE A 3 13.27 2.02 -1.02
CA PHE A 3 13.80 1.45 0.23
C PHE A 3 14.16 2.52 1.28
N GLY A 4 14.87 3.58 0.86
CA GLY A 4 15.24 4.69 1.74
C GLY A 4 14.02 5.43 2.29
N PHE A 5 13.02 5.68 1.43
CA PHE A 5 11.75 6.27 1.84
C PHE A 5 11.02 5.42 2.89
N LYS A 6 10.80 4.12 2.60
CA LYS A 6 10.14 3.21 3.53
C LYS A 6 10.88 3.13 4.87
N SER A 7 12.21 3.10 4.87
CA SER A 7 13.02 3.08 6.09
C SER A 7 12.84 4.34 6.94
N ALA A 8 12.97 5.53 6.33
CA ALA A 8 12.83 6.80 7.05
C ALA A 8 11.42 6.97 7.64
N ALA A 9 10.39 6.65 6.86
CA ALA A 9 9.00 6.70 7.31
C ALA A 9 8.71 5.68 8.43
N THR A 10 9.20 4.44 8.32
CA THR A 10 9.07 3.42 9.38
C THR A 10 9.63 3.91 10.71
N LYS A 11 10.84 4.50 10.69
CA LYS A 11 11.47 5.00 11.93
C LYS A 11 10.61 6.07 12.60
N ARG A 12 10.07 7.01 11.82
CA ARG A 12 9.22 8.09 12.36
C ARG A 12 7.87 7.57 12.87
N ILE A 13 7.23 6.66 12.14
CA ILE A 13 5.96 6.05 12.54
C ILE A 13 6.13 5.27 13.84
N ASN A 14 7.17 4.43 13.94
CA ASN A 14 7.42 3.62 15.13
C ASN A 14 7.81 4.47 16.35
N ALA A 15 8.53 5.58 16.16
CA ALA A 15 8.79 6.53 17.24
C ALA A 15 7.50 7.20 17.75
N LEU A 16 6.61 7.62 16.83
CA LEU A 16 5.33 8.25 17.19
C LEU A 16 4.35 7.26 17.86
N ARG A 17 4.40 5.99 17.47
CA ARG A 17 3.52 4.94 18.00
C ARG A 17 4.08 4.26 19.26
N GLY A 18 5.35 4.51 19.61
CA GLY A 18 6.02 3.77 20.69
C GLY A 18 6.24 2.29 20.38
N THR A 19 6.28 1.91 19.09
CA THR A 19 6.37 0.52 18.61
C THR A 19 7.66 0.26 17.83
N PRO A 20 8.84 0.39 18.45
CA PRO A 20 10.11 0.17 17.76
C PRO A 20 10.16 -1.25 17.17
N GLY A 21 10.58 -1.36 15.92
CA GLY A 21 10.70 -2.65 15.23
C GLY A 21 9.38 -3.21 14.66
N ALA A 22 8.23 -2.62 14.94
CA ALA A 22 6.97 -3.07 14.36
C ALA A 22 6.96 -2.91 12.82
N GLN A 23 6.41 -3.90 12.13
CA GLN A 23 6.27 -3.87 10.68
C GLN A 23 5.18 -2.88 10.27
N VAL A 24 5.55 -1.87 9.49
CA VAL A 24 4.63 -0.82 9.02
C VAL A 24 4.11 -1.09 7.61
N TRP A 25 4.93 -1.69 6.75
CA TRP A 25 4.63 -1.84 5.33
C TRP A 25 4.27 -3.29 5.00
N GLN A 26 3.33 -3.47 4.08
CA GLN A 26 3.21 -4.72 3.33
C GLN A 26 4.51 -5.00 2.55
N ARG A 27 4.82 -6.29 2.35
CA ARG A 27 5.99 -6.72 1.59
C ARG A 27 5.83 -6.32 0.13
N ASN A 28 6.95 -6.01 -0.52
CA ASN A 28 7.03 -5.54 -1.91
C ASN A 28 6.31 -4.20 -2.14
N TYR A 29 6.27 -3.76 -3.40
CA TYR A 29 5.54 -2.60 -3.86
C TYR A 29 5.17 -2.82 -5.32
N TYR A 30 4.06 -2.23 -5.75
CA TYR A 30 3.66 -2.23 -7.15
C TYR A 30 4.40 -1.13 -7.90
N GLU A 31 4.97 -1.46 -9.05
CA GLU A 31 5.61 -0.50 -9.97
C GLU A 31 5.07 -0.71 -11.38
N HIS A 32 4.71 0.39 -12.05
CA HIS A 32 4.25 0.36 -13.43
C HIS A 32 4.65 1.64 -14.17
N VAL A 33 5.34 1.50 -15.30
CA VAL A 33 5.72 2.64 -16.15
C VAL A 33 4.55 3.03 -17.05
N ILE A 34 4.07 4.25 -16.91
CA ILE A 34 2.98 4.81 -17.71
C ILE A 34 3.53 5.23 -19.08
N ARG A 35 3.04 4.61 -20.16
CA ARG A 35 3.50 4.86 -21.54
C ARG A 35 2.42 5.38 -22.48
N SER A 36 1.20 5.56 -21.98
CA SER A 36 0.08 6.10 -22.73
C SER A 36 -0.85 6.90 -21.83
N GLU A 37 -1.59 7.82 -22.43
CA GLU A 37 -2.65 8.58 -21.77
C GLU A 37 -3.76 7.66 -21.25
N SER A 38 -4.13 6.63 -22.03
CA SER A 38 -5.11 5.63 -21.61
C SER A 38 -4.71 4.89 -20.33
N ALA A 39 -3.42 4.57 -20.15
CA ALA A 39 -2.90 3.96 -18.94
C ALA A 39 -2.93 4.95 -17.76
N LEU A 40 -2.58 6.20 -18.00
CA LEU A 40 -2.64 7.27 -17.01
C LEU A 40 -4.06 7.46 -16.48
N ASP A 41 -5.05 7.54 -17.36
CA ASP A 41 -6.46 7.72 -16.98
C ASP A 41 -7.01 6.53 -16.20
N ARG A 42 -6.61 5.31 -16.59
CA ARG A 42 -6.96 4.11 -15.82
C ARG A 42 -6.39 4.16 -14.41
N ILE A 43 -5.11 4.53 -14.25
CA ILE A 43 -4.47 4.60 -12.93
C ILE A 43 -5.09 5.71 -12.07
N ARG A 44 -5.41 6.86 -12.65
CA ARG A 44 -6.10 7.95 -11.94
C ARG A 44 -7.48 7.50 -11.44
N ARG A 45 -8.27 6.86 -12.29
CA ARG A 45 -9.56 6.28 -11.90
C ARG A 45 -9.41 5.22 -10.81
N TYR A 46 -8.40 4.37 -10.90
CA TYR A 46 -8.11 3.37 -9.86
C TYR A 46 -7.82 4.05 -8.51
N ILE A 47 -6.92 5.04 -8.47
CA ILE A 47 -6.57 5.76 -7.24
C ILE A 47 -7.81 6.43 -6.61
N ALA A 48 -8.65 7.06 -7.43
CA ALA A 48 -9.86 7.73 -6.95
C ALA A 48 -10.90 6.75 -6.37
N ASN A 49 -11.06 5.58 -6.99
CA ASN A 49 -12.10 4.61 -6.63
C ASN A 49 -11.64 3.56 -5.61
N ASN A 50 -10.33 3.34 -5.43
CA ASN A 50 -9.79 2.33 -4.52
C ASN A 50 -10.33 2.43 -3.08
N PRO A 51 -10.46 3.63 -2.46
CA PRO A 51 -11.00 3.74 -1.11
C PRO A 51 -12.41 3.14 -0.96
N ALA A 52 -13.25 3.23 -1.99
CA ALA A 52 -14.61 2.69 -1.97
C ALA A 52 -14.65 1.15 -2.05
N GLY A 53 -13.63 0.53 -2.67
CA GLY A 53 -13.53 -0.93 -2.80
C GLY A 53 -12.66 -1.60 -1.72
N TRP A 54 -11.93 -0.83 -0.91
CA TRP A 54 -10.89 -1.37 -0.04
C TRP A 54 -11.37 -2.43 0.96
N SER A 55 -12.58 -2.29 1.49
CA SER A 55 -13.12 -3.23 2.49
C SER A 55 -13.37 -4.64 1.96
N VAL A 56 -13.48 -4.81 0.64
CA VAL A 56 -13.69 -6.10 -0.02
C VAL A 56 -12.52 -6.50 -0.91
N ASP A 57 -11.45 -5.69 -0.92
CA ASP A 57 -10.28 -5.93 -1.75
C ASP A 57 -9.47 -7.13 -1.21
N PRO A 58 -9.07 -8.09 -2.06
CA PRO A 58 -8.27 -9.25 -1.62
C PRO A 58 -6.90 -8.89 -1.02
N GLU A 59 -6.33 -7.74 -1.38
CA GLU A 59 -5.05 -7.26 -0.84
C GLU A 59 -5.21 -6.53 0.51
N ASN A 60 -6.45 -6.36 0.98
CA ASN A 60 -6.72 -5.87 2.32
C ASN A 60 -6.40 -6.97 3.34
N PRO A 61 -5.42 -6.79 4.25
CA PRO A 61 -5.06 -7.79 5.26
C PRO A 61 -6.25 -8.20 6.13
N ALA A 62 -7.17 -7.26 6.40
CA ALA A 62 -8.36 -7.55 7.19
C ALA A 62 -9.34 -8.51 6.50
N VAL A 63 -9.29 -8.63 5.17
CA VAL A 63 -10.08 -9.59 4.39
C VAL A 63 -9.32 -10.91 4.21
N ARG A 64 -8.00 -10.82 3.97
CA ARG A 64 -7.13 -11.98 3.71
C ARG A 64 -7.02 -12.94 4.89
N ASP A 65 -7.06 -12.42 6.12
CA ASP A 65 -6.98 -13.24 7.34
C ASP A 65 -8.27 -14.03 7.62
N VAL A 66 -9.37 -13.73 6.91
CA VAL A 66 -10.68 -14.35 7.11
C VAL A 66 -10.89 -15.57 6.20
N GLN A 67 -10.15 -15.68 5.09
CA GLN A 67 -10.36 -16.74 4.08
C GLN A 67 -9.39 -17.94 4.18
N HIS A 68 -8.53 -17.99 5.21
CA HIS A 68 -7.53 -19.05 5.38
C HIS A 68 -7.77 -19.94 6.61
N TRP A 69 -9.02 -20.43 6.81
CA TRP A 69 -9.38 -21.50 7.75
C TRP A 69 -9.99 -22.69 7.02
#